data_AF-A0A7X2SS36-F1
#
_entry.id   AF-A0A7X2SS36-F1
#
_cell.length_a   1.000
_cell.length_b   1.000
_cell.length_c   1.000
_cell.angle_alpha   90.00
_cell.angle_beta   90.00
_cell.angle_gamma   90.00
#
_symmetry.space_group_name_H-M   'P 1'
#
loop_
_entity.id
_entity.type
_entity.pdbx_description
1 polymer ?
#
loop_
_entity_poly.entity_id
_entity_poly.type
_entity_poly.pdbx_seq_one_letter_code
_entity_poly.pdbx_strand_id
1 'polypeptide(L)'
;MDNVIDLAFNLLHPDTTISLGGGSNVKKLAHKLSQHPELNIKVCSPSEYTRQICRDLNLNLIDITETSTIEFGFDGCDAIDFDLNVLKSNGGIHTLEKEYAYKVEKYIIISPPERLKASLNPNVQLCLEVVSPSVDSVLSAAKQLGLKAELRPGSAVA
;
A
#
# COMPACT_ATOMS: atom_id res chain seq x y z
N MET A 1 9.15 0.28 17.63
CA MET A 1 8.38 0.05 16.40
C MET A 1 6.90 0.39 16.62
N ASP A 2 6.35 0.21 17.83
CA ASP A 2 4.99 0.67 18.18
C ASP A 2 4.77 2.18 17.99
N ASN A 3 5.82 2.99 18.19
CA ASN A 3 5.78 4.43 18.02
C ASN A 3 5.23 4.91 16.66
N VAL A 4 5.55 4.25 15.53
CA VAL A 4 5.06 4.73 14.22
C VAL A 4 3.58 4.42 13.99
N ILE A 5 3.09 3.31 14.57
CA ILE A 5 1.67 2.96 14.51
C ILE A 5 0.87 3.91 15.40
N ASP A 6 1.42 4.29 16.55
CA ASP A 6 0.81 5.29 17.43
C ASP A 6 0.72 6.66 16.76
N LEU A 7 1.78 7.09 16.08
CA LEU A 7 1.76 8.34 15.30
C LEU A 7 0.70 8.31 14.19
N ALA A 8 0.61 7.20 13.43
CA ALA A 8 -0.40 7.05 12.40
C ALA A 8 -1.84 7.05 12.98
N PHE A 9 -2.04 6.33 14.09
CA PHE A 9 -3.33 6.27 14.77
C PHE A 9 -3.77 7.63 15.34
N ASN A 10 -2.83 8.41 15.89
CA ASN A 10 -3.11 9.72 16.49
C ASN A 10 -3.52 10.80 15.46
N LEU A 11 -3.42 10.52 14.16
CA LEU A 11 -3.97 11.39 13.12
C LEU A 11 -5.49 11.25 12.97
N LEU A 12 -6.06 10.16 13.48
CA LEU A 12 -7.46 9.81 13.28
C LEU A 12 -8.36 10.45 14.32
N HIS A 13 -9.57 10.81 13.88
CA HIS A 13 -10.65 11.28 14.73
C HIS A 13 -11.93 10.45 14.49
N PRO A 14 -12.99 10.60 15.31
CA PRO A 14 -14.24 9.91 15.07
C PRO A 14 -14.78 10.11 13.65
N ASP A 15 -15.39 9.08 13.09
CA ASP A 15 -16.03 9.06 11.77
C ASP A 15 -15.08 9.28 10.57
N THR A 16 -13.76 9.21 10.77
CA THR A 16 -12.78 9.28 9.67
C THR A 16 -13.00 8.13 8.69
N THR A 17 -12.88 8.42 7.40
CA THR A 17 -12.78 7.40 6.35
C THR A 17 -11.35 7.26 5.88
N ILE A 18 -10.80 6.04 5.95
CA ILE A 18 -9.39 5.77 5.63
C ILE A 18 -9.25 4.67 4.59
N SER A 19 -8.14 4.71 3.85
CA SER A 19 -7.63 3.59 3.07
C SER A 19 -6.49 2.89 3.80
N LEU A 20 -6.56 1.57 3.91
CA LEU A 20 -5.48 0.73 4.43
C LEU A 20 -4.86 -0.08 3.29
N GLY A 21 -3.60 0.19 2.96
CA GLY A 21 -2.84 -0.51 1.92
C GLY A 21 -2.38 -1.92 2.31
N GLY A 22 -1.21 -2.32 1.81
CA GLY A 22 -0.63 -3.64 2.07
C GLY A 22 0.40 -3.68 3.20
N GLY A 23 0.67 -4.88 3.72
CA GLY A 23 1.85 -5.14 4.54
C GLY A 23 1.65 -5.11 6.06
N SER A 24 2.74 -5.42 6.78
CA SER A 24 2.71 -5.72 8.22
C SER A 24 2.39 -4.51 9.10
N ASN A 25 2.84 -3.31 8.73
CA ASN A 25 2.52 -2.08 9.48
C ASN A 25 1.03 -1.72 9.36
N VAL A 26 0.46 -1.84 8.16
CA VAL A 26 -0.98 -1.62 7.94
C VAL A 26 -1.81 -2.63 8.75
N LYS A 27 -1.38 -3.91 8.78
CA LYS A 27 -2.00 -4.92 9.65
C LYS A 27 -1.99 -4.51 11.13
N LYS A 28 -0.87 -3.98 11.65
CA LYS A 28 -0.79 -3.51 13.03
C LYS A 28 -1.74 -2.33 13.30
N LEU A 29 -1.84 -1.39 12.37
CA LEU A 29 -2.78 -0.28 12.47
C LEU A 29 -4.23 -0.79 12.50
N ALA A 30 -4.60 -1.76 11.65
CA ALA A 30 -5.93 -2.39 11.67
C ALA A 30 -6.25 -3.05 13.04
N HIS A 31 -5.29 -3.76 13.63
CA HIS A 31 -5.46 -4.35 14.98
C HIS A 31 -5.62 -3.29 16.06
N LYS A 32 -4.92 -2.16 15.94
CA LYS A 32 -5.09 -1.05 16.89
C LYS A 32 -6.47 -0.42 16.74
N LEU A 33 -6.93 -0.19 15.50
CA LEU A 33 -8.28 0.33 15.23
C LEU A 33 -9.38 -0.54 15.83
N SER A 34 -9.24 -1.88 15.77
CA SER A 34 -10.27 -2.78 16.31
C SER A 34 -10.39 -2.72 17.83
N GLN A 35 -9.43 -2.13 18.53
CA GLN A 35 -9.48 -1.90 19.98
C GLN A 35 -10.21 -0.60 20.33
N HIS A 36 -10.54 0.23 19.34
CA HIS A 36 -11.14 1.56 19.49
C HIS A 36 -12.43 1.72 18.65
N PRO A 37 -13.45 0.88 18.88
CA PRO A 37 -14.70 0.93 18.11
C PRO A 37 -15.45 2.26 18.25
N GLU A 38 -15.22 3.01 19.34
CA GLU A 38 -15.80 4.34 19.58
C GLU A 38 -15.43 5.38 18.51
N LEU A 39 -14.34 5.17 17.77
CA LEU A 39 -13.93 6.07 16.68
C LEU A 39 -14.77 5.88 15.41
N ASN A 40 -15.53 4.79 15.28
CA ASN A 40 -16.39 4.52 14.11
C ASN A 40 -15.68 4.74 12.74
N ILE A 41 -14.43 4.28 12.63
CA ILE A 41 -13.61 4.48 11.43
C ILE A 41 -14.13 3.61 10.30
N LYS A 42 -14.42 4.24 9.14
CA LYS A 42 -14.71 3.53 7.89
C LYS A 42 -13.41 3.19 7.19
N VAL A 43 -13.27 1.96 6.74
CA VAL A 43 -12.05 1.45 6.13
C VAL A 43 -12.35 0.96 4.71
N CYS A 44 -11.56 1.39 3.73
CA CYS A 44 -11.46 0.74 2.42
C CYS A 44 -10.02 0.24 2.20
N SER A 45 -9.80 -0.66 1.25
CA SER A 45 -8.46 -1.21 1.00
C SER A 45 -8.27 -1.68 -0.44
N PRO A 46 -7.12 -1.38 -1.09
CA PRO A 46 -6.76 -1.95 -2.38
C PRO A 46 -6.39 -3.44 -2.29
N SER A 47 -6.03 -3.94 -1.10
CA SER A 47 -5.58 -5.32 -0.87
C SER A 47 -6.72 -6.22 -0.39
N GLU A 48 -6.97 -7.35 -1.06
CA GLU A 48 -7.91 -8.37 -0.55
C GLU A 48 -7.44 -8.96 0.78
N TYR A 49 -6.13 -9.15 0.94
CA TYR A 49 -5.57 -9.65 2.20
C TYR A 49 -5.88 -8.69 3.36
N THR A 50 -5.68 -7.39 3.17
CA THR A 50 -6.04 -6.39 4.20
C THR A 50 -7.56 -6.30 4.40
N ARG A 51 -8.38 -6.43 3.35
CA ARG A 51 -9.85 -6.50 3.48
C ARG A 51 -10.27 -7.68 4.36
N GLN A 52 -9.66 -8.85 4.17
CA GLN A 52 -9.94 -10.02 5.00
C GLN A 52 -9.57 -9.78 6.46
N ILE A 53 -8.39 -9.21 6.74
CA ILE A 53 -8.00 -8.82 8.11
C ILE A 53 -9.03 -7.86 8.73
N CYS A 54 -9.50 -6.87 7.98
CA CYS A 54 -10.49 -5.92 8.48
C CYS A 54 -11.82 -6.62 8.83
N ARG A 55 -12.26 -7.59 8.02
CA ARG A 55 -13.45 -8.41 8.31
C ARG A 55 -13.25 -9.24 9.58
N ASP A 56 -12.11 -9.92 9.72
CA ASP A 56 -11.79 -10.75 10.88
C ASP A 56 -11.74 -9.93 12.18
N LEU A 57 -11.35 -8.65 12.08
CA LEU A 57 -11.31 -7.69 13.18
C LEU A 57 -12.62 -6.92 13.41
N ASN A 58 -13.68 -7.20 12.66
CA ASN A 58 -14.96 -6.49 12.69
C ASN A 58 -14.85 -4.96 12.49
N LEU A 59 -13.91 -4.52 11.65
CA LEU A 59 -13.84 -3.11 11.23
C LEU A 59 -14.96 -2.79 10.24
N ASN A 60 -15.39 -1.53 10.21
CA ASN A 60 -16.40 -1.03 9.28
C ASN A 60 -15.82 -0.91 7.86
N LEU A 61 -15.77 -2.04 7.16
CA LEU A 61 -15.23 -2.14 5.81
C LEU A 61 -16.28 -1.65 4.79
N ILE A 62 -15.89 -0.67 3.98
CA ILE A 62 -16.70 -0.11 2.88
C ILE A 62 -15.99 -0.32 1.53
N ASP A 63 -16.77 -0.34 0.45
CA ASP A 63 -16.23 -0.22 -0.90
C ASP A 63 -15.76 1.22 -1.16
N ILE A 64 -14.73 1.35 -2.00
CA ILE A 64 -14.19 2.67 -2.37
C ILE A 64 -15.23 3.56 -3.08
N THR A 65 -16.24 2.96 -3.71
CA THR A 65 -17.33 3.67 -4.39
C THR A 65 -18.39 4.23 -3.44
N GLU A 66 -18.39 3.81 -2.17
CA GLU A 66 -19.39 4.24 -1.17
C GLU A 66 -19.07 5.60 -0.53
N THR A 67 -17.90 6.18 -0.83
CA THR A 67 -17.47 7.47 -0.28
C THR A 67 -16.91 8.39 -1.36
N SER A 68 -17.23 9.68 -1.27
CA SER A 68 -16.61 10.73 -2.09
C SER A 68 -15.26 11.19 -1.56
N THR A 69 -14.95 10.90 -0.29
CA THR A 69 -13.80 11.47 0.43
C THR A 69 -13.15 10.41 1.31
N ILE A 70 -11.83 10.29 1.16
CA ILE A 70 -11.00 9.43 1.99
C ILE A 70 -9.90 10.34 2.54
N GLU A 71 -9.89 10.58 3.85
CA GLU A 71 -8.99 11.61 4.41
C GLU A 71 -7.55 11.12 4.42
N PHE A 72 -7.34 9.87 4.85
CA PHE A 72 -6.01 9.29 4.99
C PHE A 72 -5.88 7.96 4.26
N GLY A 73 -4.81 7.78 3.50
CA GLY A 73 -4.37 6.48 3.02
C GLY A 73 -3.10 6.07 3.75
N PHE A 74 -3.09 4.93 4.43
CA PHE A 74 -1.91 4.41 5.11
C PHE A 74 -1.35 3.20 4.37
N ASP A 75 -0.08 3.25 4.02
CA ASP A 75 0.53 2.20 3.20
C ASP A 75 2.01 2.00 3.50
N GLY A 76 2.58 0.89 3.06
CA GLY A 76 4.02 0.63 3.10
C GLY A 76 4.72 0.95 1.77
N CYS A 77 6.05 0.97 1.80
CA CYS A 77 6.88 1.00 0.59
C CYS A 77 8.09 0.07 0.71
N ASP A 78 8.63 -0.39 -0.41
CA ASP A 78 9.86 -1.19 -0.48
C ASP A 78 11.12 -0.33 -0.43
N ALA A 79 11.06 0.89 -0.97
CA ALA A 79 12.07 1.94 -0.84
C ALA A 79 11.43 3.33 -0.88
N ILE A 80 12.09 4.33 -0.29
CA ILE A 80 11.68 5.73 -0.34
C ILE A 80 12.91 6.64 -0.45
N ASP A 81 12.83 7.70 -1.24
CA ASP A 81 13.88 8.71 -1.32
C ASP A 81 13.52 10.01 -0.57
N PHE A 82 14.46 10.96 -0.50
CA PHE A 82 14.26 12.23 0.20
C PHE A 82 13.23 13.16 -0.46
N ASP A 83 12.93 12.94 -1.75
CA ASP A 83 11.88 13.64 -2.48
C ASP A 83 10.50 12.96 -2.29
N LEU A 84 10.43 11.95 -1.41
CA LEU A 84 9.25 11.16 -1.09
C LEU A 84 8.73 10.31 -2.27
N ASN A 85 9.57 10.03 -3.27
CA ASN A 85 9.25 9.01 -4.26
C ASN A 85 9.32 7.64 -3.59
N VAL A 86 8.37 6.76 -3.91
CA VAL A 86 8.29 5.41 -3.33
C VAL A 86 8.36 4.33 -4.40
N LEU A 87 9.11 3.26 -4.10
CA LEU A 87 8.98 1.99 -4.82
C LEU A 87 8.01 1.09 -4.05
N LYS A 88 6.98 0.62 -4.76
CA LYS A 88 6.00 -0.36 -4.28
C LYS A 88 5.92 -1.45 -5.32
N SER A 89 6.56 -2.57 -5.04
CA SER A 89 6.89 -3.59 -6.04
C SER A 89 6.68 -5.01 -5.54
N ASN A 90 6.71 -5.29 -4.24
CA ASN A 90 6.65 -6.66 -3.75
C ASN A 90 5.23 -7.21 -3.53
N GLY A 91 4.27 -6.37 -3.17
CA GLY A 91 2.91 -6.81 -2.79
C GLY A 91 1.98 -7.18 -3.94
N GLY A 92 2.35 -6.91 -5.20
CA GLY A 92 1.55 -7.29 -6.39
C GLY A 92 0.16 -6.64 -6.48
N ILE A 93 -0.07 -5.56 -5.74
CA ILE A 93 -1.34 -4.80 -5.71
C ILE A 93 -1.13 -3.34 -6.12
N HIS A 94 0.03 -3.00 -6.70
CA HIS A 94 0.48 -1.63 -6.91
C HIS A 94 -0.40 -0.80 -7.85
N THR A 95 -1.16 -1.43 -8.75
CA THR A 95 -2.17 -0.72 -9.56
C THR A 95 -3.31 -0.19 -8.69
N LEU A 96 -3.88 -1.04 -7.83
CA LEU A 96 -4.93 -0.63 -6.91
C LEU A 96 -4.40 0.30 -5.82
N GLU A 97 -3.20 0.05 -5.28
CA GLU A 97 -2.58 0.97 -4.32
C GLU A 97 -2.46 2.38 -4.89
N LYS A 98 -2.06 2.49 -6.17
CA LYS A 98 -1.96 3.78 -6.84
C LYS A 98 -3.32 4.44 -7.07
N GLU A 99 -4.33 3.68 -7.48
CA GLU A 99 -5.70 4.19 -7.63
C GLU A 99 -6.28 4.71 -6.31
N TYR A 100 -6.04 3.99 -5.20
CA TYR A 100 -6.46 4.42 -3.87
C TYR A 100 -5.65 5.64 -3.39
N ALA A 101 -4.34 5.67 -3.65
CA ALA A 101 -3.49 6.82 -3.31
C ALA A 101 -3.95 8.12 -3.98
N TYR A 102 -4.51 8.06 -5.19
CA TYR A 102 -5.08 9.24 -5.87
C TYR A 102 -6.40 9.72 -5.29
N LYS A 103 -7.11 8.88 -4.52
CA LYS A 103 -8.42 9.18 -3.95
C LYS A 103 -8.36 9.64 -2.48
N VAL A 104 -7.17 9.60 -1.86
CA VAL A 104 -7.00 10.09 -0.49
C VAL A 104 -6.50 11.52 -0.47
N GLU A 105 -6.91 12.29 0.54
CA GLU A 105 -6.41 13.65 0.74
C GLU A 105 -4.95 13.67 1.22
N LYS A 106 -4.60 12.74 2.11
CA LYS A 106 -3.24 12.57 2.65
C LYS A 106 -2.81 11.13 2.52
N TYR A 107 -1.77 10.89 1.71
CA TYR A 107 -1.17 9.57 1.56
C TYR A 107 0.06 9.43 2.46
N ILE A 108 0.00 8.51 3.41
CA ILE A 108 0.93 8.35 4.52
C ILE A 108 1.68 7.03 4.38
N ILE A 109 2.99 7.13 4.20
CA ILE A 109 3.88 5.97 4.08
C ILE A 109 4.44 5.59 5.46
N ILE A 110 4.10 4.39 5.92
CA ILE A 110 4.59 3.82 7.18
C ILE A 110 5.74 2.86 6.87
N SER A 111 6.96 3.38 7.00
CA SER A 111 8.18 2.67 6.59
C SER A 111 9.25 2.71 7.67
N PRO A 112 10.07 1.65 7.83
CA PRO A 112 11.27 1.71 8.66
C PRO A 112 12.25 2.78 8.15
N PRO A 113 12.95 3.50 9.05
CA PRO A 113 13.82 4.61 8.69
C PRO A 113 14.96 4.19 7.74
N GLU A 114 15.41 2.94 7.81
CA GLU A 114 16.46 2.41 6.95
C GLU A 114 16.09 2.35 5.46
N ARG A 115 14.79 2.39 5.11
CA ARG A 115 14.31 2.43 3.71
C ARG A 115 14.44 3.82 3.09
N LEU A 116 14.60 4.88 3.89
CA LEU A 116 14.78 6.25 3.44
C LEU A 116 16.24 6.50 3.04
N LYS A 117 16.45 6.87 1.77
CA LYS A 117 17.77 7.08 1.16
C LYS A 117 17.79 8.35 0.30
N ALA A 118 18.97 8.75 -0.16
CA ALA A 118 19.11 9.88 -1.09
C ALA A 118 18.55 9.59 -2.49
N SER A 119 18.48 8.31 -2.87
CA SER A 119 17.89 7.84 -4.12
C SER A 119 17.22 6.50 -3.90
N LEU A 120 16.25 6.15 -4.74
CA LEU A 120 15.59 4.85 -4.71
C LEU A 120 16.61 3.71 -4.75
N ASN A 121 16.45 2.72 -3.88
CA ASN A 121 17.38 1.60 -3.75
C ASN A 121 17.37 0.75 -5.03
N PRO A 122 18.47 0.67 -5.79
CA PRO A 122 18.50 -0.08 -7.05
C PRO A 122 18.40 -1.59 -6.86
N ASN A 123 18.55 -2.09 -5.63
CA ASN A 123 18.36 -3.51 -5.32
C ASN A 123 16.88 -3.90 -5.16
N VAL A 124 15.99 -2.91 -5.05
CA VAL A 124 14.54 -3.14 -5.12
C VAL A 124 14.14 -3.13 -6.59
N GLN A 125 13.67 -4.28 -7.07
CA GLN A 125 13.24 -4.40 -8.46
C GLN A 125 12.01 -3.54 -8.75
N LEU A 126 12.01 -2.83 -9.88
CA LEU A 126 10.81 -2.18 -10.39
C LEU A 126 9.82 -3.25 -10.89
N CYS A 127 8.62 -3.27 -10.33
CA CYS A 127 7.54 -4.14 -10.80
C CYS A 127 6.66 -3.42 -11.84
N LEU A 128 6.34 -4.12 -12.93
CA LEU A 128 5.36 -3.69 -13.92
C LEU A 128 4.19 -4.67 -13.89
N GLU A 129 2.96 -4.16 -13.78
CA GLU A 129 1.77 -4.95 -14.05
C GLU A 129 1.44 -4.83 -15.54
N VAL A 130 1.30 -5.97 -16.20
CA VAL A 130 1.21 -6.07 -17.65
C VAL A 130 0.03 -6.97 -17.98
N VAL A 131 -0.78 -6.55 -18.95
CA VAL A 131 -1.84 -7.40 -19.50
C VAL A 131 -1.21 -8.65 -20.14
N SER A 132 -1.77 -9.83 -19.86
CA SER A 132 -1.13 -11.12 -20.21
C SER A 132 -0.62 -11.23 -21.66
N PRO A 133 -1.35 -10.77 -22.70
CA PRO A 133 -0.87 -10.83 -24.08
C PRO A 133 0.38 -9.98 -24.38
N SER A 134 0.73 -9.03 -23.51
CA SER A 134 1.82 -8.07 -23.73
C SER A 134 3.12 -8.44 -23.03
N VAL A 135 3.17 -9.54 -22.26
CA VAL A 135 4.37 -9.92 -21.48
C VAL A 135 5.62 -10.02 -22.36
N ASP A 136 5.55 -10.75 -23.47
CA ASP A 136 6.71 -10.92 -24.37
C ASP A 136 7.17 -9.60 -25.00
N SER A 137 6.21 -8.72 -25.33
CA SER A 137 6.52 -7.40 -25.88
C SER A 137 7.24 -6.52 -24.86
N VAL A 138 6.80 -6.53 -23.60
CA VAL A 138 7.43 -5.79 -22.50
C VAL A 138 8.82 -6.35 -22.16
N LEU A 139 8.97 -7.68 -22.13
CA LEU A 139 10.27 -8.32 -21.92
C LEU A 139 11.27 -7.97 -23.04
N SER A 140 10.81 -7.96 -24.29
CA SER A 140 11.62 -7.54 -25.44
C SER A 140 12.04 -6.08 -25.34
N ALA A 141 11.12 -5.18 -24.98
CA ALA A 141 11.41 -3.76 -24.78
C ALA A 141 12.42 -3.54 -23.65
N ALA A 142 12.26 -4.22 -22.51
CA ALA A 142 13.23 -4.16 -21.41
C ALA A 142 14.63 -4.59 -21.86
N LYS A 143 14.73 -5.70 -22.62
CA LYS A 143 15.99 -6.18 -23.18
C LYS A 143 16.63 -5.16 -24.14
N GLN A 144 15.84 -4.50 -24.99
CA GLN A 144 16.33 -3.46 -25.90
C GLN A 144 16.89 -2.23 -25.15
N LEU A 145 16.36 -1.95 -23.97
CA LEU A 145 16.87 -0.90 -23.05
C LEU A 145 18.08 -1.37 -22.22
N GLY A 146 18.57 -2.59 -22.42
CA GLY A 146 19.69 -3.15 -21.64
C GLY A 146 19.28 -3.56 -20.22
N LEU A 147 17.98 -3.70 -19.93
CA LEU A 147 17.46 -4.10 -18.63
C LEU A 147 17.32 -5.61 -18.53
N LYS A 148 17.43 -6.13 -17.30
CA LYS A 148 17.07 -7.51 -16.97
C LYS A 148 15.65 -7.51 -16.39
N ALA A 149 14.71 -8.13 -17.09
CA ALA A 149 13.34 -8.30 -16.64
C ALA A 149 12.95 -9.78 -16.67
N GLU A 150 12.15 -10.19 -15.70
CA GLU A 150 11.72 -11.58 -15.52
C GLU A 150 10.23 -11.59 -15.16
N LEU A 151 9.48 -12.57 -15.67
CA LEU A 151 8.09 -12.76 -15.27
C LEU A 151 8.04 -13.22 -13.82
N ARG A 152 7.30 -12.49 -12.97
CA ARG A 152 7.09 -12.90 -11.57
C ARG A 152 6.03 -14.00 -11.51
N PRO A 153 6.33 -15.18 -10.94
CA PRO A 153 5.32 -16.21 -10.73
C PRO A 153 4.33 -15.79 -9.63
N GLY A 154 3.07 -16.23 -9.72
CA GLY A 154 2.03 -15.89 -8.74
C GLY A 154 2.35 -16.33 -7.31
N SER A 155 3.15 -17.39 -7.13
CA SER A 155 3.65 -17.84 -5.82
C SER A 155 4.66 -16.88 -5.16
N ALA A 156 5.18 -15.90 -5.90
CA ALA A 156 6.12 -14.89 -5.41
C ALA A 156 5.45 -13.54 -5.07
N VAL A 157 4.11 -13.48 -5.08
CA VAL A 157 3.36 -12.32 -4.58
C VAL A 157 3.06 -12.56 -3.10
N ALA A 158 3.45 -11.59 -2.26
CA ALA A 158 3.30 -11.65 -0.80
C ALA A 158 1.97 -11.09 -0.31
#